data_AF-A0A962Q921-F1
#
_entry.id   AF-A0A962Q921-F1
#
_cell.length_a   1.000
_cell.length_b   1.000
_cell.length_c   1.000
_cell.angle_alpha   90.00
_cell.angle_beta   90.00
_cell.angle_gamma   90.00
#
_symmetry.space_group_name_H-M   'P 1'
#
loop_
_entity.id
_entity.type
_entity.pdbx_description
1 polymer ?
#
loop_
_entity_poly.entity_id
_entity_poly.type
_entity_poly.pdbx_seq_one_letter_code
_entity_poly.pdbx_strand_id
1 'polypeptide(L)'
;MFFKQILTLLESRKNPHINKKTTIIDDLKHLQKEIDEKKLDVKDFFVSFMSLNKTGINPSSHFNTPVGLYCYPLSFVWSKHKQGLTDSLGLREYPEDRVGYIKIYKIKDYSKVYKLRDQMSDEFLNQFYEQYPDLLPYDPVTFGDLYELVYSEILQYEKNEDNDYNINPSKTAKNSTSIFRQLGIDGLIDEGDGIIHENEPEQAVFFNVRVLELIKNSQESNLHDFQQLQNKPTPENIISLLHNLIQYKTSHREIIMFSFFKYYKQDKYRKIINQNETLIKLYLDELFYPYINTSYSSEDIYENKSTMNLLTYNFQLLSQIDQKLIIQSLQKWSRRDKFWLAKFITAYIILDDSRYNNFCKYIAKNDIKPTIIVNLVDSYERIKHNKLFNDWLNEFLDDNVKIDKFKCNYIKQSPLYNDKRVKLKIDNYIDTHS
;
A
#
# COMPACT_ATOMS: atom_id res chain seq x y z
N MET A 1 -27.79 -32.59 -4.45
CA MET A 1 -26.98 -33.73 -3.93
C MET A 1 -25.57 -33.75 -4.54
N PHE A 2 -25.42 -33.59 -5.87
CA PHE A 2 -24.13 -33.54 -6.59
C PHE A 2 -23.16 -32.43 -6.11
N PHE A 3 -23.68 -31.26 -5.71
CA PHE A 3 -22.88 -30.13 -5.22
C PHE A 3 -22.23 -30.35 -3.84
N LYS A 4 -22.83 -31.20 -2.99
CA LYS A 4 -22.30 -31.52 -1.65
C LYS A 4 -21.11 -32.48 -1.77
N GLN A 5 -21.13 -33.38 -2.77
CA GLN A 5 -20.02 -34.30 -3.07
C GLN A 5 -18.79 -33.58 -3.68
N ILE A 6 -18.99 -32.54 -4.48
CA ILE A 6 -17.90 -31.71 -5.02
C ILE A 6 -17.23 -30.86 -3.92
N LEU A 7 -18.00 -30.33 -2.96
CA LEU A 7 -17.45 -29.61 -1.80
C LEU A 7 -16.64 -30.53 -0.88
N THR A 8 -17.12 -31.75 -0.62
CA THR A 8 -16.37 -32.75 0.13
C THR A 8 -15.07 -33.15 -0.59
N LEU A 9 -15.08 -33.26 -1.92
CA LEU A 9 -13.89 -33.56 -2.72
C LEU A 9 -12.85 -32.42 -2.78
N LEU A 10 -13.27 -31.16 -2.62
CA LEU A 10 -12.37 -30.00 -2.59
C LEU A 10 -11.82 -29.68 -1.19
N GLU A 11 -12.57 -29.99 -0.12
CA GLU A 11 -12.15 -29.79 1.26
C GLU A 11 -11.38 -30.98 1.86
N SER A 12 -11.56 -32.20 1.34
CA SER A 12 -10.77 -33.35 1.75
C SER A 12 -9.41 -33.37 1.03
N ARG A 13 -8.46 -32.54 1.48
CA ARG A 13 -7.04 -32.90 1.29
C ARG A 13 -6.84 -34.24 1.99
N LYS A 14 -6.34 -35.25 1.27
CA LYS A 14 -6.29 -36.65 1.72
C LYS A 14 -5.70 -36.87 3.11
N ASN A 15 -4.87 -35.95 3.64
CA ASN A 15 -4.34 -35.96 5.00
C ASN A 15 -4.10 -34.53 5.55
N PRO A 16 -5.11 -33.86 6.14
CA PRO A 16 -4.97 -32.48 6.63
C PRO A 16 -4.03 -32.35 7.83
N HIS A 17 -3.81 -33.44 8.57
CA HIS A 17 -2.87 -33.52 9.67
C HIS A 17 -1.40 -33.62 9.21
N ILE A 18 -1.15 -34.08 7.97
CA ILE A 18 0.21 -34.17 7.38
C ILE A 18 0.63 -32.83 6.77
N ASN A 19 -0.31 -32.09 6.15
CA ASN A 19 -0.04 -30.79 5.55
C ASN A 19 -0.60 -29.65 6.41
N LYS A 20 -0.11 -29.55 7.65
CA LYS A 20 -0.47 -28.45 8.54
C LYS A 20 0.02 -27.14 7.90
N LYS A 21 -0.89 -26.20 7.63
CA LYS A 21 -0.51 -24.86 7.14
C LYS A 21 0.32 -24.20 8.24
N THR A 22 1.62 -24.02 7.99
CA THR A 22 2.49 -23.19 8.82
C THR A 22 2.41 -21.75 8.33
N THR A 23 2.38 -20.80 9.25
CA THR A 23 2.55 -19.38 8.91
C THR A 23 4.02 -19.10 8.59
N ILE A 24 4.31 -17.97 7.93
CA ILE A 24 5.71 -17.56 7.74
C ILE A 24 6.46 -17.43 9.08
N ILE A 25 5.76 -17.00 10.13
CA ILE A 25 6.33 -16.86 11.47
C ILE A 25 6.70 -18.23 12.03
N ASP A 26 5.88 -19.25 11.80
CA ASP A 26 6.19 -20.62 12.23
C ASP A 26 7.40 -21.16 11.47
N ASP A 27 7.50 -20.88 10.17
CA ASP A 27 8.66 -21.26 9.36
C ASP A 27 9.94 -20.54 9.81
N LEU A 28 9.86 -19.24 10.11
CA LEU A 28 10.98 -18.45 10.65
C LEU A 28 11.41 -18.95 12.03
N LYS A 29 10.45 -19.26 12.92
CA LYS A 29 10.72 -19.86 14.24
C LYS A 29 11.40 -21.23 14.12
N HIS A 30 10.91 -22.06 13.21
CA HIS A 30 11.51 -23.36 12.93
C HIS A 30 12.94 -23.20 12.41
N LEU A 31 13.16 -22.29 11.45
CA LEU A 31 14.49 -22.03 10.92
C LEU A 31 15.44 -21.50 11.99
N GLN A 32 15.00 -20.55 12.82
CA GLN A 32 15.82 -20.03 13.92
C GLN A 32 16.25 -21.17 14.85
N LYS A 33 15.32 -22.06 15.19
CA LYS A 33 15.62 -23.25 16.00
C LYS A 33 16.65 -24.15 15.31
N GLU A 34 16.53 -24.41 14.01
CA GLU A 34 17.53 -25.18 13.26
C GLU A 34 18.90 -24.50 13.21
N ILE A 35 18.94 -23.17 13.05
CA ILE A 35 20.17 -22.37 13.09
C ILE A 35 20.85 -22.55 14.44
N ASP A 36 20.10 -22.42 15.54
CA ASP A 36 20.59 -22.57 16.90
C ASP A 36 21.09 -24.00 17.17
N GLU A 37 20.30 -25.02 16.80
CA GLU A 37 20.64 -26.45 17.00
C GLU A 37 21.87 -26.87 16.20
N LYS A 38 22.01 -26.39 14.96
CA LYS A 38 23.16 -26.69 14.08
C LYS A 38 24.33 -25.73 14.30
N LYS A 39 24.22 -24.75 15.21
CA LYS A 39 25.22 -23.71 15.48
C LYS A 39 25.66 -22.98 14.20
N LEU A 40 24.70 -22.66 13.34
CA LEU A 40 24.94 -21.86 12.13
C LEU A 40 24.93 -20.37 12.47
N ASP A 41 25.61 -19.54 11.68
CA ASP A 41 25.52 -18.10 11.83
C ASP A 41 24.26 -17.57 11.11
N VAL A 42 23.40 -16.87 11.84
CA VAL A 42 22.18 -16.25 11.30
C VAL A 42 22.51 -15.20 10.23
N LYS A 43 23.71 -14.61 10.27
CA LYS A 43 24.20 -13.63 9.29
C LYS A 43 24.38 -14.22 7.90
N ASP A 44 24.46 -15.55 7.79
CA ASP A 44 24.54 -16.25 6.51
C ASP A 44 23.19 -16.35 5.78
N PHE A 45 22.10 -16.03 6.47
CA PHE A 45 20.75 -16.26 5.98
C PHE A 45 20.06 -14.97 5.53
N PHE A 46 19.37 -15.08 4.41
CA PHE A 46 18.72 -13.97 3.74
C PHE A 46 17.29 -14.35 3.34
N VAL A 47 16.36 -13.42 3.48
CA VAL A 47 14.93 -13.60 3.16
C VAL A 47 14.59 -12.77 1.93
N SER A 48 13.94 -13.38 0.95
CA SER A 48 13.42 -12.68 -0.23
C SER A 48 11.90 -12.82 -0.30
N PHE A 49 11.22 -11.71 -0.51
CA PHE A 49 9.78 -11.63 -0.69
C PHE A 49 9.46 -11.49 -2.17
N MET A 50 8.64 -12.40 -2.72
CA MET A 50 8.42 -12.48 -4.17
C MET A 50 6.99 -12.83 -4.55
N SER A 51 6.54 -12.30 -5.70
CA SER A 51 5.21 -12.58 -6.26
C SER A 51 5.13 -13.91 -7.00
N LEU A 52 6.26 -14.38 -7.54
CA LEU A 52 6.36 -15.61 -8.32
C LEU A 52 7.27 -16.61 -7.60
N ASN A 53 6.94 -17.91 -7.71
CA ASN A 53 7.78 -18.97 -7.16
C ASN A 53 9.01 -19.24 -8.04
N LYS A 54 9.85 -18.24 -8.26
CA LYS A 54 11.04 -18.36 -9.10
C LYS A 54 12.25 -17.79 -8.38
N THR A 55 13.34 -18.56 -8.38
CA THR A 55 14.65 -18.06 -7.94
C THR A 55 15.41 -17.69 -9.20
N GLY A 56 15.55 -16.39 -9.44
CA GLY A 56 16.21 -15.88 -10.63
C GLY A 56 16.10 -14.36 -10.71
N ILE A 57 17.01 -13.78 -11.47
CA ILE A 57 17.09 -12.33 -11.68
C ILE A 57 16.16 -11.97 -12.84
N ASN A 58 15.38 -10.90 -12.69
CA ASN A 58 14.53 -10.38 -13.75
C ASN A 58 15.30 -9.33 -14.57
N PRO A 59 15.83 -9.66 -15.77
CA PRO A 59 16.57 -8.70 -16.60
C PRO A 59 15.70 -7.56 -17.14
N SER A 60 14.37 -7.65 -16.97
CA SER A 60 13.40 -6.63 -17.40
C SER A 60 12.85 -5.80 -16.24
N SER A 61 13.60 -5.68 -15.13
CA SER A 61 13.27 -4.74 -14.05
C SER A 61 13.15 -3.31 -14.60
N HIS A 62 12.18 -2.55 -14.06
CA HIS A 62 11.96 -1.13 -14.39
C HIS A 62 12.44 -0.18 -13.28
N PHE A 63 12.99 -0.73 -12.19
CA PHE A 63 13.52 0.04 -11.08
C PHE A 63 14.86 0.68 -11.41
N ASN A 64 15.17 1.76 -10.70
CA ASN A 64 16.41 2.52 -10.74
C ASN A 64 17.45 1.99 -9.73
N THR A 65 17.49 0.68 -9.55
CA THR A 65 18.47 0.00 -8.70
C THR A 65 19.02 -1.20 -9.47
N PRO A 66 20.25 -1.65 -9.21
CA PRO A 66 20.86 -2.74 -9.96
C PRO A 66 19.98 -3.99 -10.05
N VAL A 67 20.03 -4.62 -11.20
CA VAL A 67 19.24 -5.80 -11.52
C VAL A 67 19.83 -7.03 -10.82
N GLY A 68 19.22 -7.40 -9.69
CA GLY A 68 19.62 -8.59 -8.94
C GLY A 68 18.46 -9.29 -8.26
N LEU A 69 18.79 -10.32 -7.48
CA LEU A 69 17.87 -10.91 -6.52
C LEU A 69 18.01 -10.14 -5.21
N TYR A 70 16.95 -9.42 -4.85
CA TYR A 70 16.89 -8.66 -3.61
C TYR A 70 16.46 -9.54 -2.44
N CYS A 71 17.18 -9.39 -1.33
CA CYS A 71 16.94 -10.08 -0.09
C CYS A 71 17.20 -9.16 1.10
N TYR A 72 16.78 -9.59 2.29
CA TYR A 72 17.02 -8.93 3.57
C TYR A 72 17.76 -9.90 4.50
N PRO A 73 18.72 -9.43 5.31
CA PRO A 73 19.32 -10.27 6.35
C PRO A 73 18.24 -10.89 7.24
N LEU A 74 18.35 -12.19 7.55
CA LEU A 74 17.37 -12.86 8.40
C LEU A 74 17.33 -12.25 9.81
N SER A 75 18.48 -11.80 10.32
CA SER A 75 18.59 -11.06 11.59
C SER A 75 17.74 -9.80 11.61
N PHE A 76 17.72 -9.04 10.51
CA PHE A 76 16.93 -7.84 10.35
C PHE A 76 15.44 -8.14 10.44
N VAL A 77 14.97 -9.09 9.61
CA VAL A 77 13.57 -9.54 9.60
C VAL A 77 13.16 -10.05 10.99
N TRP A 78 14.04 -10.74 11.70
CA TRP A 78 13.77 -11.22 13.06
C TRP A 78 13.70 -10.09 14.09
N SER A 79 14.50 -9.04 13.94
CA SER A 79 14.47 -7.88 14.82
C SER A 79 13.11 -7.18 14.76
N LYS A 80 12.53 -7.06 13.56
CA LYS A 80 11.15 -6.58 13.33
C LYS A 80 10.13 -7.43 14.06
N HIS A 81 10.26 -8.76 14.00
CA HIS A 81 9.36 -9.66 14.73
C HIS A 81 9.35 -9.37 16.24
N LYS A 82 10.54 -9.20 16.84
CA LYS A 82 10.69 -8.90 18.27
C LYS A 82 10.10 -7.56 18.68
N GLN A 83 9.99 -6.60 17.76
CA GLN A 83 9.35 -5.30 17.98
C GLN A 83 7.80 -5.38 17.96
N GLY A 84 7.24 -6.59 17.90
CA GLY A 84 5.79 -6.81 17.97
C GLY A 84 5.11 -6.97 16.61
N LEU A 85 5.88 -6.98 15.51
CA LEU A 85 5.37 -7.27 14.17
C LEU A 85 5.20 -8.79 14.04
N THR A 86 3.99 -9.26 14.34
CA THR A 86 3.70 -10.70 14.53
C THR A 86 3.04 -11.35 13.32
N ASP A 87 2.78 -10.60 12.25
CA ASP A 87 2.23 -11.12 11.00
C ASP A 87 3.22 -11.03 9.83
N SER A 88 2.91 -11.75 8.75
CA SER A 88 3.77 -11.78 7.56
C SER A 88 3.97 -10.42 6.91
N LEU A 89 3.02 -9.50 7.09
CA LEU A 89 2.99 -8.20 6.40
C LEU A 89 3.94 -7.23 7.09
N GLY A 90 3.88 -7.13 8.42
CA GLY A 90 4.79 -6.31 9.20
C GLY A 90 6.26 -6.72 9.10
N LEU A 91 6.55 -7.95 8.66
CA LEU A 91 7.92 -8.42 8.44
C LEU A 91 8.51 -8.04 7.07
N ARG A 92 7.70 -7.58 6.12
CA ARG A 92 8.15 -7.27 4.76
C ARG A 92 8.66 -5.84 4.70
N GLU A 93 9.68 -5.62 3.88
CA GLU A 93 10.03 -4.29 3.38
C GLU A 93 9.47 -4.14 1.96
N TYR A 94 10.07 -4.77 0.97
CA TYR A 94 9.63 -4.69 -0.42
C TYR A 94 9.65 -6.05 -1.14
N PRO A 95 8.70 -6.30 -2.07
CA PRO A 95 7.44 -5.58 -2.25
C PRO A 95 6.43 -5.94 -1.15
N GLU A 96 5.76 -4.97 -0.52
CA GLU A 96 4.77 -5.26 0.54
C GLU A 96 3.51 -5.96 0.01
N ASP A 97 3.00 -5.50 -1.14
CA ASP A 97 1.62 -5.68 -1.61
C ASP A 97 1.40 -6.95 -2.47
N ARG A 98 2.47 -7.55 -2.98
CA ARG A 98 2.41 -8.61 -4.00
C ARG A 98 3.23 -9.86 -3.66
N VAL A 99 3.47 -10.14 -2.39
CA VAL A 99 4.23 -11.35 -1.97
C VAL A 99 3.35 -12.58 -1.98
N GLY A 100 3.58 -13.49 -2.94
CA GLY A 100 3.00 -14.82 -2.97
C GLY A 100 3.90 -15.91 -2.37
N TYR A 101 5.20 -15.63 -2.29
CA TYR A 101 6.23 -16.57 -1.86
C TYR A 101 7.29 -15.85 -1.03
N ILE A 102 7.75 -16.53 0.00
CA ILE A 102 8.86 -16.08 0.84
C ILE A 102 9.91 -17.17 0.78
N LYS A 103 11.12 -16.78 0.38
CA LYS A 103 12.24 -17.70 0.23
C LYS A 103 13.36 -17.31 1.16
N ILE A 104 13.94 -18.32 1.79
CA ILE A 104 15.09 -18.14 2.68
C ILE A 104 16.27 -18.80 2.00
N TYR A 105 17.31 -18.01 1.82
CA TYR A 105 18.57 -18.40 1.22
C TYR A 105 19.68 -18.41 2.27
N LYS A 106 20.70 -19.23 2.02
CA LYS A 106 21.98 -19.16 2.70
C LYS A 106 23.07 -18.81 1.69
N ILE A 107 24.00 -17.94 2.03
CA ILE A 107 25.20 -17.72 1.21
C ILE A 107 26.12 -18.95 1.33
N LYS A 108 26.51 -19.52 0.19
CA LYS A 108 27.43 -20.67 0.12
C LYS A 108 28.90 -20.25 0.09
N ASP A 109 29.16 -19.09 -0.48
CA ASP A 109 30.50 -18.60 -0.73
C ASP A 109 30.51 -17.07 -0.61
N TYR A 110 31.30 -16.57 0.34
CA TYR A 110 31.46 -15.13 0.58
C TYR A 110 32.62 -14.52 -0.21
N SER A 111 33.41 -15.31 -0.96
CA SER A 111 34.61 -14.82 -1.65
C SER A 111 34.35 -13.65 -2.62
N LYS A 112 33.11 -13.50 -3.09
CA LYS A 112 32.68 -12.47 -4.04
C LYS A 112 31.43 -11.71 -3.58
N VAL A 113 31.12 -11.80 -2.30
CA VAL A 113 30.01 -11.06 -1.69
C VAL A 113 30.60 -10.07 -0.70
N TYR A 114 30.37 -8.78 -0.94
CA TYR A 114 30.98 -7.72 -0.16
C TYR A 114 29.93 -6.90 0.57
N LYS A 115 30.28 -6.39 1.74
CA LYS A 115 29.50 -5.36 2.41
C LYS A 115 29.88 -4.00 1.82
N LEU A 116 28.95 -3.07 1.77
CA LEU A 116 29.20 -1.76 1.16
C LEU A 116 30.27 -0.97 1.93
N ARG A 117 30.43 -1.21 3.23
CA ARG A 117 31.49 -0.60 4.05
C ARG A 117 32.84 -1.31 3.98
N ASP A 118 32.92 -2.46 3.31
CA ASP A 118 34.20 -3.15 3.15
C ASP A 118 35.13 -2.30 2.30
N GLN A 119 36.38 -2.17 2.76
CA GLN A 119 37.44 -1.54 1.98
C GLN A 119 37.85 -2.48 0.84
N MET A 120 38.02 -1.91 -0.35
CA MET A 120 38.55 -2.66 -1.49
C MET A 120 40.05 -2.89 -1.30
N SER A 121 40.53 -4.06 -1.72
CA SER A 121 41.97 -4.32 -1.76
C SER A 121 42.63 -3.56 -2.92
N ASP A 122 43.92 -3.25 -2.78
CA ASP A 122 44.69 -2.65 -3.87
C ASP A 122 44.64 -3.49 -5.16
N GLU A 123 44.61 -4.83 -5.03
CA GLU A 123 44.45 -5.75 -6.16
C GLU A 123 43.12 -5.54 -6.89
N PHE A 124 42.02 -5.41 -6.13
CA PHE A 124 40.70 -5.16 -6.71
C PHE A 124 40.64 -3.78 -7.38
N LEU A 125 41.18 -2.75 -6.73
CA LEU A 125 41.25 -1.39 -7.28
C LEU A 125 42.06 -1.34 -8.57
N ASN A 126 43.23 -1.98 -8.60
CA ASN A 126 44.04 -2.07 -9.81
C ASN A 126 43.29 -2.76 -10.96
N GLN A 127 42.60 -3.87 -10.68
CA GLN A 127 41.76 -4.53 -11.68
C GLN A 127 40.63 -3.61 -12.17
N PHE A 128 39.98 -2.87 -11.26
CA PHE A 128 38.94 -1.91 -11.61
C PHE A 128 39.47 -0.82 -12.54
N TYR A 129 40.61 -0.20 -12.20
CA TYR A 129 41.21 0.87 -13.02
C TYR A 129 41.74 0.37 -14.37
N GLU A 130 42.29 -0.84 -14.44
CA GLU A 130 42.70 -1.45 -15.71
C GLU A 130 41.50 -1.69 -16.64
N GLN A 131 40.36 -2.10 -16.08
CA GLN A 131 39.17 -2.43 -16.85
C GLN A 131 38.32 -1.21 -17.21
N TYR A 132 38.33 -0.19 -16.35
CA TYR A 132 37.49 1.00 -16.48
C TYR A 132 38.28 2.30 -16.23
N PRO A 133 39.30 2.60 -17.06
CA PRO A 133 40.18 3.76 -16.84
C PRO A 133 39.46 5.12 -16.92
N ASP A 134 38.31 5.17 -17.61
CA ASP A 134 37.54 6.40 -17.83
C ASP A 134 36.48 6.66 -16.74
N LEU A 135 36.26 5.72 -15.82
CA LEU A 135 35.24 5.81 -14.76
C LEU A 135 35.77 6.56 -13.54
N LEU A 136 36.20 7.83 -13.66
CA LEU A 136 36.64 8.59 -12.48
C LEU A 136 36.46 10.12 -12.52
N PRO A 137 35.73 10.66 -11.53
CA PRO A 137 36.01 11.93 -10.89
C PRO A 137 36.78 11.82 -9.54
N TYR A 138 36.84 10.65 -8.88
CA TYR A 138 37.58 10.42 -7.61
C TYR A 138 37.79 8.91 -7.31
N ASP A 139 38.75 8.57 -6.43
CA ASP A 139 39.11 7.18 -6.07
C ASP A 139 38.12 6.54 -5.06
N PRO A 140 37.40 5.46 -5.42
CA PRO A 140 36.50 4.78 -4.49
C PRO A 140 37.31 3.97 -3.46
N VAL A 141 36.98 4.09 -2.16
CA VAL A 141 37.70 3.39 -1.07
C VAL A 141 36.94 2.14 -0.63
N THR A 142 35.61 2.21 -0.66
CA THR A 142 34.70 1.15 -0.23
C THR A 142 33.83 0.65 -1.37
N PHE A 143 33.24 -0.54 -1.23
CA PHE A 143 32.28 -1.04 -2.21
C PHE A 143 31.02 -0.16 -2.32
N GLY A 144 30.70 0.63 -1.29
CA GLY A 144 29.69 1.68 -1.31
C GLY A 144 30.09 2.84 -2.23
N ASP A 145 31.31 3.34 -2.10
CA ASP A 145 31.84 4.38 -3.00
C ASP A 145 31.85 3.88 -4.45
N LEU A 146 32.28 2.63 -4.67
CA LEU A 146 32.23 2.00 -6.00
C LEU A 146 30.80 1.91 -6.53
N TYR A 147 29.84 1.54 -5.67
CA TYR A 147 28.44 1.45 -6.06
C TYR A 147 27.90 2.81 -6.51
N GLU A 148 28.13 3.85 -5.72
CA GLU A 148 27.72 5.22 -6.03
C GLU A 148 28.41 5.75 -7.30
N LEU A 149 29.71 5.48 -7.46
CA LEU A 149 30.49 5.85 -8.64
C LEU A 149 29.92 5.19 -9.90
N VAL A 150 29.80 3.86 -9.92
CA VAL A 150 29.26 3.11 -11.07
C VAL A 150 27.87 3.60 -11.43
N TYR A 151 27.02 3.81 -10.42
CA TYR A 151 25.64 4.22 -10.65
C TYR A 151 25.54 5.68 -11.15
N SER A 152 26.29 6.60 -10.57
CA SER A 152 26.29 8.02 -10.95
C SER A 152 26.91 8.25 -12.33
N GLU A 153 27.98 7.54 -12.68
CA GLU A 153 28.65 7.68 -13.98
C GLU A 153 27.83 7.11 -15.13
N ILE A 154 27.19 5.95 -14.96
CA ILE A 154 26.28 5.42 -15.98
C ILE A 154 25.09 6.36 -16.18
N LEU A 155 24.55 6.93 -15.10
CA LEU A 155 23.49 7.94 -15.20
C LEU A 155 23.96 9.19 -15.97
N GLN A 156 25.21 9.62 -15.80
CA GLN A 156 25.78 10.76 -16.51
C GLN A 156 26.04 10.46 -17.99
N TYR A 157 26.60 9.30 -18.30
CA TYR A 157 26.85 8.86 -19.67
C TYR A 157 25.54 8.79 -20.48
N GLU A 158 24.49 8.21 -19.89
CA GLU A 158 23.18 8.11 -20.53
C GLU A 158 22.49 9.47 -20.72
N LYS A 159 22.73 10.45 -19.83
CA LYS A 159 22.26 11.83 -20.01
C LYS A 159 22.95 12.55 -21.18
N ASN A 160 24.21 12.23 -21.44
CA ASN A 160 25.01 12.91 -22.47
C ASN A 160 24.78 12.36 -23.89
N GLU A 161 24.47 11.07 -24.04
CA GLU A 161 24.20 10.47 -25.35
C GLU A 161 22.83 10.83 -25.94
N ASP A 162 21.77 10.89 -25.11
CA ASP A 162 20.40 10.98 -25.62
C ASP A 162 19.88 12.42 -25.81
N ASN A 163 20.64 13.47 -25.45
CA ASN A 163 20.27 14.90 -25.60
C ASN A 163 18.85 15.28 -25.07
N ASP A 164 18.23 14.43 -24.26
CA ASP A 164 16.81 14.50 -23.94
C ASP A 164 16.55 14.04 -22.49
N TYR A 165 15.56 14.65 -21.85
CA TYR A 165 15.19 14.44 -20.44
C TYR A 165 14.63 13.03 -20.13
N ASN A 166 14.78 12.07 -21.04
CA ASN A 166 14.24 10.72 -20.98
C ASN A 166 15.30 9.69 -20.54
N ILE A 167 15.87 9.88 -19.35
CA ILE A 167 16.68 8.85 -18.68
C ILE A 167 15.80 7.60 -18.56
N ASN A 168 16.28 6.46 -19.05
CA ASN A 168 15.62 5.17 -18.85
C ASN A 168 16.29 4.45 -17.67
N PRO A 169 15.75 4.54 -16.44
CA PRO A 169 16.45 4.03 -15.25
C PRO A 169 16.69 2.51 -15.30
N SER A 170 15.88 1.79 -16.10
CA SER A 170 16.05 0.36 -16.36
C SER A 170 17.30 0.05 -17.18
N LYS A 171 17.72 0.94 -18.07
CA LYS A 171 18.96 0.78 -18.86
C LYS A 171 20.17 0.97 -17.94
N THR A 172 20.17 2.03 -17.15
CA THR A 172 21.19 2.32 -16.13
C THR A 172 21.40 1.15 -15.17
N ALA A 173 20.32 0.62 -14.60
CA ALA A 173 20.33 -0.49 -13.67
C ALA A 173 20.97 -1.76 -14.27
N LYS A 174 20.67 -2.07 -15.53
CA LYS A 174 21.23 -3.23 -16.24
C LYS A 174 22.71 -3.06 -16.52
N ASN A 175 23.12 -1.86 -16.96
CA ASN A 175 24.51 -1.54 -17.24
C ASN A 175 25.35 -1.63 -15.96
N SER A 176 24.85 -1.06 -14.85
CA SER A 176 25.50 -1.13 -13.52
C SER A 176 25.73 -2.57 -13.08
N THR A 177 24.70 -3.41 -13.23
CA THR A 177 24.78 -4.85 -12.95
C THR A 177 25.84 -5.55 -13.80
N SER A 178 25.94 -5.18 -15.08
CA SER A 178 26.95 -5.76 -15.97
C SER A 178 28.35 -5.44 -15.49
N ILE A 179 28.60 -4.19 -15.04
CA ILE A 179 29.91 -3.79 -14.50
C ILE A 179 30.25 -4.59 -13.25
N PHE A 180 29.37 -4.65 -12.25
CA PHE A 180 29.63 -5.43 -11.03
C PHE A 180 29.93 -6.91 -11.33
N ARG A 181 29.20 -7.52 -12.26
CA ARG A 181 29.45 -8.92 -12.66
C ARG A 181 30.77 -9.10 -13.40
N GLN A 182 31.19 -8.13 -14.21
CA GLN A 182 32.47 -8.16 -14.91
C GLN A 182 33.65 -7.98 -13.94
N LEU A 183 33.48 -7.18 -12.88
CA LEU A 183 34.40 -7.07 -11.75
C LEU A 183 34.41 -8.31 -10.85
N GLY A 184 33.58 -9.31 -11.15
CA GLY A 184 33.50 -10.55 -10.38
C GLY A 184 32.78 -10.42 -9.04
N ILE A 185 31.96 -9.38 -8.85
CA ILE A 185 31.10 -9.23 -7.68
C ILE A 185 29.83 -10.05 -7.88
N ASP A 186 29.56 -10.98 -6.96
CA ASP A 186 28.38 -11.85 -6.98
C ASP A 186 27.23 -11.28 -6.13
N GLY A 187 27.51 -10.42 -5.15
CA GLY A 187 26.50 -9.70 -4.39
C GLY A 187 27.06 -8.58 -3.51
N LEU A 188 26.17 -7.68 -3.11
CA LEU A 188 26.45 -6.57 -2.20
C LEU A 188 25.45 -6.56 -1.03
N ILE A 189 25.94 -6.27 0.17
CA ILE A 189 25.15 -6.22 1.41
C ILE A 189 25.21 -4.80 1.99
N ASP A 190 24.04 -4.21 2.18
CA ASP A 190 23.82 -2.96 2.91
C ASP A 190 23.38 -3.29 4.34
N GLU A 191 24.17 -2.88 5.34
CA GLU A 191 23.93 -3.16 6.75
C GLU A 191 23.27 -1.98 7.48
N GLY A 192 22.46 -1.18 6.77
CA GLY A 192 21.67 -0.10 7.37
C GLY A 192 22.01 1.31 6.86
N ASP A 193 22.90 1.44 5.87
CA ASP A 193 23.35 2.75 5.37
C ASP A 193 22.41 3.33 4.32
N GLY A 194 21.61 2.49 3.64
CA GLY A 194 20.69 2.93 2.58
C GLY A 194 21.39 3.37 1.31
N ILE A 195 22.61 2.87 1.07
CA ILE A 195 23.39 3.11 -0.15
C ILE A 195 22.73 2.41 -1.35
N ILE A 196 22.20 1.18 -1.18
CA ILE A 196 21.49 0.50 -2.28
C ILE A 196 20.16 1.21 -2.56
N HIS A 197 19.42 1.56 -1.51
CA HIS A 197 18.19 2.34 -1.59
C HIS A 197 17.87 2.99 -0.23
N GLU A 198 17.63 4.29 -0.22
CA GLU A 198 17.41 5.11 1.00
C GLU A 198 16.22 4.66 1.85
N ASN A 199 15.15 4.14 1.23
CA ASN A 199 13.95 3.70 1.94
C ASN A 199 14.04 2.24 2.42
N GLU A 200 15.10 1.53 2.06
CA GLU A 200 15.35 0.13 2.43
C GLU A 200 16.79 -0.02 2.94
N PRO A 201 17.11 0.55 4.11
CA PRO A 201 18.48 0.75 4.54
C PRO A 201 19.26 -0.54 4.82
N GLU A 202 18.58 -1.62 5.24
CA GLU A 202 19.21 -2.92 5.46
C GLU A 202 18.70 -3.92 4.43
N GLN A 203 19.53 -4.24 3.43
CA GLN A 203 19.17 -5.10 2.31
C GLN A 203 20.40 -5.72 1.65
N ALA A 204 20.19 -6.68 0.74
CA ALA A 204 21.25 -7.23 -0.08
C ALA A 204 20.76 -7.46 -1.51
N VAL A 205 21.65 -7.26 -2.48
CA VAL A 205 21.40 -7.54 -3.89
C VAL A 205 22.41 -8.56 -4.40
N PHE A 206 21.92 -9.68 -4.92
CA PHE A 206 22.76 -10.73 -5.50
C PHE A 206 22.67 -10.72 -7.02
N PHE A 207 23.80 -10.45 -7.67
CA PHE A 207 23.94 -10.43 -9.14
C PHE A 207 24.13 -11.84 -9.72
N ASN A 208 24.48 -12.81 -8.86
CA ASN A 208 24.62 -14.21 -9.24
C ASN A 208 23.96 -15.12 -8.21
N VAL A 209 22.75 -15.62 -8.52
CA VAL A 209 22.00 -16.51 -7.62
C VAL A 209 22.69 -17.85 -7.34
N ARG A 210 23.76 -18.21 -8.08
CA ARG A 210 24.54 -19.43 -7.79
C ARG A 210 25.32 -19.34 -6.50
N VAL A 211 25.55 -18.14 -5.97
CA VAL A 211 26.17 -17.94 -4.65
C VAL A 211 25.23 -18.35 -3.50
N LEU A 212 23.94 -18.52 -3.80
CA LEU A 212 22.91 -18.83 -2.82
C LEU A 212 22.52 -20.32 -2.84
N GLU A 213 22.15 -20.80 -1.66
CA GLU A 213 21.45 -22.07 -1.44
C GLU A 213 20.01 -21.77 -1.00
N LEU A 214 19.01 -22.34 -1.66
CA LEU A 214 17.62 -22.22 -1.22
C LEU A 214 17.39 -23.17 -0.04
N ILE A 215 17.18 -22.61 1.15
CA ILE A 215 16.93 -23.38 2.38
C ILE A 215 15.45 -23.66 2.56
N LYS A 216 14.61 -22.65 2.30
CA LYS A 216 13.16 -22.73 2.53
C LYS A 216 12.40 -21.96 1.47
N ASN A 217 11.26 -22.49 1.08
CA ASN A 217 10.29 -21.84 0.22
C ASN A 217 8.89 -21.99 0.83
N SER A 218 8.30 -20.86 1.22
CA SER A 218 7.00 -20.81 1.85
C SER A 218 6.04 -20.05 0.95
N GLN A 219 4.87 -20.63 0.70
CA GLN A 219 3.80 -19.93 -0.02
C GLN A 219 2.99 -19.12 0.99
N GLU A 220 2.81 -17.84 0.70
CA GLU A 220 2.02 -16.98 1.56
C GLU A 220 0.53 -17.34 1.46
N SER A 221 -0.10 -17.68 2.60
CA SER A 221 -1.50 -18.08 2.64
C SER A 221 -2.47 -16.92 2.42
N ASN A 222 -2.04 -15.67 2.68
CA ASN A 222 -2.92 -14.50 2.61
C ASN A 222 -3.45 -14.24 1.19
N LEU A 223 -2.65 -14.51 0.14
CA LEU A 223 -3.15 -14.44 -1.25
C LEU A 223 -4.09 -15.61 -1.59
N HIS A 224 -3.89 -16.77 -0.96
CA HIS A 224 -4.71 -17.94 -1.21
C HIS A 224 -6.11 -17.78 -0.61
N ASP A 225 -6.25 -17.06 0.51
CA ASP A 225 -7.55 -16.73 1.09
C ASP A 225 -8.30 -15.73 0.20
N PHE A 226 -7.64 -14.67 -0.29
CA PHE A 226 -8.22 -13.73 -1.28
C PHE A 226 -8.61 -14.40 -2.61
N GLN A 227 -7.83 -15.37 -3.10
CA GLN A 227 -8.13 -16.11 -4.33
C GLN A 227 -9.22 -17.17 -4.15
N GLN A 228 -9.30 -17.84 -3.00
CA GLN A 228 -10.43 -18.73 -2.68
C GLN A 228 -11.75 -17.94 -2.52
N LEU A 229 -11.68 -16.70 -2.04
CA LEU A 229 -12.82 -15.79 -1.92
C LEU A 229 -13.44 -15.40 -3.26
N GLN A 230 -12.66 -15.32 -4.35
CA GLN A 230 -13.23 -15.10 -5.69
C GLN A 230 -14.10 -16.27 -6.16
N ASN A 231 -13.86 -17.47 -5.61
CA ASN A 231 -14.51 -18.69 -6.08
C ASN A 231 -15.82 -19.03 -5.35
N LYS A 232 -16.15 -18.37 -4.22
CA LYS A 232 -17.50 -18.27 -3.57
C LYS A 232 -17.41 -17.50 -2.23
N PRO A 233 -17.75 -16.20 -2.17
CA PRO A 233 -17.84 -15.50 -0.91
C PRO A 233 -19.11 -15.94 -0.16
N THR A 234 -18.94 -16.56 1.01
CA THR A 234 -20.00 -16.58 2.01
C THR A 234 -19.96 -15.29 2.84
N PRO A 235 -21.10 -14.83 3.35
CA PRO A 235 -21.15 -13.67 4.24
C PRO A 235 -20.22 -13.79 5.45
N GLU A 236 -20.14 -14.98 6.04
CA GLU A 236 -19.31 -15.29 7.19
C GLU A 236 -17.81 -15.15 6.87
N ASN A 237 -17.40 -15.61 5.68
CA ASN A 237 -16.01 -15.49 5.23
C ASN A 237 -15.62 -14.03 4.95
N ILE A 238 -16.55 -13.21 4.42
CA ILE A 238 -16.33 -11.77 4.23
C ILE A 238 -16.22 -11.06 5.59
N ILE A 239 -17.11 -11.38 6.55
CA ILE A 239 -17.07 -10.78 7.89
C ILE A 239 -15.76 -11.15 8.59
N SER A 240 -15.36 -12.42 8.58
CA SER A 240 -14.10 -12.87 9.17
C SER A 240 -12.90 -12.21 8.49
N LEU A 241 -12.90 -12.07 7.16
CA LEU A 241 -11.86 -11.37 6.43
C LEU A 241 -11.76 -9.91 6.84
N LEU A 242 -12.88 -9.18 6.83
CA LEU A 242 -12.89 -7.77 7.20
C LEU A 242 -12.45 -7.58 8.65
N HIS A 243 -12.90 -8.46 9.56
CA HIS A 243 -12.46 -8.46 10.94
C HIS A 243 -10.95 -8.66 11.07
N ASN A 244 -10.41 -9.65 10.36
CA ASN A 244 -8.97 -9.92 10.30
C ASN A 244 -8.21 -8.71 9.75
N LEU A 245 -8.58 -8.22 8.56
CA LEU A 245 -7.94 -7.07 7.92
C LEU A 245 -7.94 -5.82 8.79
N ILE A 246 -9.03 -5.59 9.53
CA ILE A 246 -9.17 -4.49 10.47
C ILE A 246 -8.27 -4.68 11.70
N GLN A 247 -8.25 -5.88 12.28
CA GLN A 247 -7.41 -6.19 13.44
C GLN A 247 -5.91 -6.10 13.13
N TYR A 248 -5.49 -6.39 11.91
CA TYR A 248 -4.08 -6.37 11.52
C TYR A 248 -3.49 -4.95 11.34
N LYS A 249 -4.24 -3.87 11.60
CA LYS A 249 -3.75 -2.46 11.59
C LYS A 249 -2.77 -2.14 10.44
N THR A 250 -3.04 -2.68 9.26
CA THR A 250 -2.09 -2.64 8.14
C THR A 250 -1.99 -1.23 7.54
N SER A 251 -0.87 -0.91 6.88
CA SER A 251 -0.69 0.24 5.97
C SER A 251 -1.72 0.25 4.82
N HIS A 252 -2.46 -0.84 4.62
CA HIS A 252 -3.34 -1.08 3.48
C HIS A 252 -4.81 -0.72 3.77
N ARG A 253 -5.06 0.24 4.68
CA ARG A 253 -6.43 0.72 5.02
C ARG A 253 -7.26 1.03 3.78
N GLU A 254 -6.64 1.64 2.78
CA GLU A 254 -7.30 1.96 1.51
C GLU A 254 -7.81 0.72 0.79
N ILE A 255 -6.99 -0.33 0.66
CA ILE A 255 -7.37 -1.58 0.00
C ILE A 255 -8.52 -2.25 0.76
N ILE A 256 -8.48 -2.23 2.09
CA ILE A 256 -9.53 -2.78 2.93
C ILE A 256 -10.83 -2.00 2.73
N MET A 257 -10.76 -0.67 2.72
CA MET A 257 -11.91 0.21 2.49
C MET A 257 -12.49 0.03 1.07
N PHE A 258 -11.65 -0.05 0.03
CA PHE A 258 -12.07 -0.35 -1.33
C PHE A 258 -12.74 -1.73 -1.44
N SER A 259 -12.17 -2.74 -0.78
CA SER A 259 -12.72 -4.11 -0.77
C SER A 259 -14.07 -4.14 -0.06
N PHE A 260 -14.17 -3.53 1.12
CA PHE A 260 -15.42 -3.38 1.87
C PHE A 260 -16.50 -2.75 1.00
N PHE A 261 -16.18 -1.63 0.36
CA PHE A 261 -17.10 -0.91 -0.51
C PHE A 261 -17.54 -1.74 -1.74
N LYS A 262 -16.59 -2.44 -2.37
CA LYS A 262 -16.85 -3.34 -3.51
C LYS A 262 -17.85 -4.43 -3.14
N TYR A 263 -17.74 -5.02 -1.95
CA TYR A 263 -18.70 -6.02 -1.48
C TYR A 263 -20.03 -5.38 -1.10
N TYR A 264 -20.01 -4.25 -0.39
CA TYR A 264 -21.21 -3.54 0.03
C TYR A 264 -22.12 -3.09 -1.13
N LYS A 265 -21.54 -2.77 -2.29
CA LYS A 265 -22.31 -2.46 -3.50
C LYS A 265 -23.18 -3.61 -4.00
N GLN A 266 -22.83 -4.85 -3.68
CA GLN A 266 -23.59 -6.01 -4.11
C GLN A 266 -24.72 -6.28 -3.11
N ASP A 267 -25.97 -6.24 -3.56
CA ASP A 267 -27.16 -6.29 -2.70
C ASP A 267 -27.18 -7.48 -1.74
N LYS A 268 -26.66 -8.64 -2.20
CA LYS A 268 -26.50 -9.86 -1.39
C LYS A 268 -25.70 -9.61 -0.11
N TYR A 269 -24.63 -8.81 -0.17
CA TYR A 269 -23.77 -8.53 0.99
C TYR A 269 -24.21 -7.29 1.75
N ARG A 270 -24.82 -6.31 1.08
CA ARG A 270 -25.31 -5.09 1.71
C ARG A 270 -26.22 -5.37 2.90
N LYS A 271 -27.20 -6.27 2.72
CA LYS A 271 -28.15 -6.62 3.79
C LYS A 271 -27.45 -7.20 5.02
N ILE A 272 -26.39 -7.97 4.80
CA ILE A 272 -25.67 -8.70 5.85
C ILE A 272 -24.73 -7.76 6.59
N ILE A 273 -24.03 -6.89 5.86
CA ILE A 273 -23.20 -5.83 6.44
C ILE A 273 -24.08 -4.89 7.27
N ASN A 274 -25.24 -4.49 6.76
CA ASN A 274 -26.19 -3.63 7.49
C ASN A 274 -26.79 -4.27 8.75
N GLN A 275 -26.83 -5.60 8.80
CA GLN A 275 -27.30 -6.36 9.97
C GLN A 275 -26.17 -6.68 10.96
N ASN A 276 -24.90 -6.43 10.61
CA ASN A 276 -23.75 -6.73 11.43
C ASN A 276 -23.16 -5.45 12.04
N GLU A 277 -23.71 -5.06 13.19
CA GLU A 277 -23.30 -3.88 13.95
C GLU A 277 -21.80 -3.88 14.29
N THR A 278 -21.23 -5.03 14.64
CA THR A 278 -19.80 -5.17 14.96
C THR A 278 -18.93 -4.82 13.76
N LEU A 279 -19.30 -5.28 12.57
CA LEU A 279 -18.55 -5.00 11.35
C LEU A 279 -18.60 -3.51 10.97
N ILE A 280 -19.78 -2.88 11.11
CA ILE A 280 -19.94 -1.43 10.88
C ILE A 280 -19.09 -0.64 11.87
N LYS A 281 -19.14 -1.00 13.15
CA LYS A 281 -18.32 -0.35 14.20
C LYS A 281 -16.84 -0.49 13.91
N LEU A 282 -16.36 -1.69 13.59
CA LEU A 282 -14.96 -1.92 13.23
C LEU A 282 -14.55 -1.09 12.00
N TYR A 283 -15.40 -1.05 10.97
CA TYR A 283 -15.13 -0.21 9.80
C TYR A 283 -15.00 1.28 10.15
N LEU A 284 -15.95 1.80 10.94
CA LEU A 284 -15.98 3.20 11.34
C LEU A 284 -14.80 3.55 12.25
N ASP A 285 -14.60 2.77 13.30
CA ASP A 285 -13.68 3.09 14.40
C ASP A 285 -12.21 2.78 14.02
N GLU A 286 -11.96 1.73 13.23
CA GLU A 286 -10.58 1.24 12.98
C GLU A 286 -10.06 1.53 11.57
N LEU A 287 -10.94 1.75 10.58
CA LEU A 287 -10.52 2.07 9.21
C LEU A 287 -10.82 3.50 8.84
N PHE A 288 -12.10 3.88 8.88
CA PHE A 288 -12.53 5.17 8.36
C PHE A 288 -12.05 6.32 9.23
N TYR A 289 -12.20 6.22 10.54
CA TYR A 289 -11.74 7.22 11.49
C TYR A 289 -10.22 7.47 11.40
N PRO A 290 -9.36 6.44 11.51
CA PRO A 290 -7.93 6.67 11.44
C PRO A 290 -7.48 7.17 10.06
N TYR A 291 -8.11 6.71 8.97
CA TYR A 291 -7.84 7.20 7.62
C TYR A 291 -8.12 8.70 7.49
N ILE A 292 -9.30 9.15 7.96
CA ILE A 292 -9.63 10.58 8.06
C ILE A 292 -8.52 11.28 8.85
N ASN A 293 -8.25 10.85 10.08
CA ASN A 293 -7.33 11.55 10.96
C ASN A 293 -5.90 11.68 10.39
N THR A 294 -5.39 10.63 9.72
CA THR A 294 -4.05 10.66 9.10
C THR A 294 -4.01 11.44 7.80
N SER A 295 -5.08 11.43 7.02
CA SER A 295 -5.11 12.19 5.77
C SER A 295 -5.23 13.70 6.04
N TYR A 296 -5.98 14.14 7.06
CA TYR A 296 -6.26 15.59 7.26
C TYR A 296 -5.12 16.41 7.84
N SER A 297 -4.03 15.77 8.26
CA SER A 297 -2.83 16.51 8.66
C SER A 297 -2.05 17.08 7.47
N SER A 298 -2.33 16.68 6.22
CA SER A 298 -1.68 17.23 5.03
C SER A 298 -2.62 18.11 4.21
N GLU A 299 -2.11 19.24 3.71
CA GLU A 299 -2.83 20.12 2.78
C GLU A 299 -3.14 19.41 1.44
N ASP A 300 -2.52 18.26 1.20
CA ASP A 300 -2.51 17.51 -0.08
C ASP A 300 -3.76 16.64 -0.34
N ILE A 301 -4.71 16.53 0.60
CA ILE A 301 -5.92 15.68 0.41
C ILE A 301 -6.64 16.03 -0.90
N TYR A 302 -6.76 17.33 -1.18
CA TYR A 302 -7.52 17.82 -2.32
C TYR A 302 -6.79 17.56 -3.64
N GLU A 303 -5.49 17.32 -3.62
CA GLU A 303 -4.66 17.06 -4.79
C GLU A 303 -4.56 15.57 -5.14
N ASN A 304 -4.97 14.68 -4.22
CA ASN A 304 -4.92 13.25 -4.43
C ASN A 304 -6.28 12.67 -4.88
N LYS A 305 -6.38 12.30 -6.16
CA LYS A 305 -7.58 11.74 -6.79
C LYS A 305 -8.04 10.44 -6.13
N SER A 306 -7.12 9.60 -5.69
CA SER A 306 -7.41 8.34 -5.02
C SER A 306 -8.06 8.58 -3.65
N THR A 307 -7.51 9.53 -2.89
CA THR A 307 -8.04 9.95 -1.58
C THR A 307 -9.48 10.46 -1.71
N MET A 308 -9.75 11.33 -2.68
CA MET A 308 -11.08 11.87 -2.92
C MET A 308 -12.09 10.82 -3.39
N ASN A 309 -11.68 9.88 -4.24
CA ASN A 309 -12.53 8.75 -4.64
C ASN A 309 -12.85 7.85 -3.44
N LEU A 310 -11.86 7.56 -2.60
CA LEU A 310 -12.05 6.72 -1.43
C LEU A 310 -13.01 7.39 -0.43
N LEU A 311 -12.83 8.66 -0.15
CA LEU A 311 -13.76 9.45 0.67
C LEU A 311 -15.18 9.42 0.08
N THR A 312 -15.31 9.67 -1.22
CA THR A 312 -16.61 9.58 -1.94
C THR A 312 -17.31 8.25 -1.71
N TYR A 313 -16.58 7.13 -1.86
CA TYR A 313 -17.13 5.80 -1.66
C TYR A 313 -17.54 5.56 -0.21
N ASN A 314 -16.76 6.07 0.73
CA ASN A 314 -17.10 6.01 2.14
C ASN A 314 -18.39 6.74 2.48
N PHE A 315 -18.59 7.96 1.97
CA PHE A 315 -19.84 8.69 2.21
C PHE A 315 -21.05 8.01 1.58
N GLN A 316 -20.90 7.47 0.37
CA GLN A 316 -21.96 6.66 -0.25
C GLN A 316 -22.32 5.46 0.63
N LEU A 317 -21.32 4.79 1.20
CA LEU A 317 -21.52 3.70 2.15
C LEU A 317 -22.24 4.18 3.43
N LEU A 318 -21.76 5.24 4.07
CA LEU A 318 -22.36 5.80 5.28
C LEU A 318 -23.81 6.22 5.07
N SER A 319 -24.15 6.77 3.91
CA SER A 319 -25.55 7.15 3.58
C SER A 319 -26.52 5.96 3.54
N GLN A 320 -25.99 4.74 3.46
CA GLN A 320 -26.75 3.50 3.33
C GLN A 320 -26.72 2.64 4.60
N ILE A 321 -25.89 3.00 5.59
CA ILE A 321 -25.78 2.32 6.88
C ILE A 321 -26.84 2.89 7.84
N ASP A 322 -27.28 2.06 8.81
CA ASP A 322 -28.16 2.53 9.88
C ASP A 322 -27.51 3.70 10.64
N GLN A 323 -28.19 4.84 10.61
CA GLN A 323 -27.69 6.09 11.18
C GLN A 323 -27.50 6.03 12.69
N LYS A 324 -28.28 5.19 13.39
CA LYS A 324 -28.11 4.99 14.83
C LYS A 324 -26.71 4.41 15.14
N LEU A 325 -26.23 3.50 14.30
CA LEU A 325 -24.90 2.89 14.45
C LEU A 325 -23.78 3.87 14.14
N ILE A 326 -23.97 4.72 13.13
CA ILE A 326 -23.05 5.81 12.81
C ILE A 326 -22.93 6.74 14.02
N ILE A 327 -24.05 7.21 14.56
CA ILE A 327 -24.07 8.15 15.69
C ILE A 327 -23.42 7.54 16.94
N GLN A 328 -23.71 6.28 17.27
CA GLN A 328 -23.05 5.58 18.39
C GLN A 328 -21.53 5.49 18.22
N SER A 329 -21.04 5.27 17.00
CA SER A 329 -19.60 5.20 16.72
C SER A 329 -18.98 6.59 16.82
N LEU A 330 -19.61 7.60 16.20
CA LEU A 330 -19.19 8.99 16.27
C LEU A 330 -19.14 9.51 17.71
N GLN A 331 -20.06 9.10 18.59
CA GLN A 331 -20.06 9.52 20.01
C GLN A 331 -18.74 9.20 20.73
N LYS A 332 -18.03 8.13 20.34
CA LYS A 332 -16.73 7.75 20.91
C LYS A 332 -15.57 8.62 20.42
N TRP A 333 -15.73 9.31 19.30
CA TRP A 333 -14.66 10.12 18.71
C TRP A 333 -14.38 11.36 19.55
N SER A 334 -13.14 11.84 19.51
CA SER A 334 -12.77 13.05 20.22
C SER A 334 -13.53 14.27 19.67
N ARG A 335 -13.68 15.34 20.47
CA ARG A 335 -14.32 16.58 20.02
C ARG A 335 -13.63 17.17 18.79
N ARG A 336 -12.29 17.08 18.74
CA ARG A 336 -11.47 17.52 17.59
C ARG A 336 -11.86 16.76 16.33
N ASP A 337 -12.09 15.46 16.43
CA ASP A 337 -12.33 14.62 15.26
C ASP A 337 -13.76 14.72 14.76
N LYS A 338 -14.73 14.82 15.68
CA LYS A 338 -16.11 15.18 15.35
C LYS A 338 -16.15 16.51 14.60
N PHE A 339 -15.37 17.49 15.08
CA PHE A 339 -15.23 18.79 14.42
C PHE A 339 -14.57 18.69 13.05
N TRP A 340 -13.58 17.82 12.84
CA TRP A 340 -12.97 17.60 11.52
C TRP A 340 -13.89 16.88 10.55
N LEU A 341 -14.60 15.84 11.01
CA LEU A 341 -15.64 15.19 10.21
C LEU A 341 -16.74 16.18 9.86
N ALA A 342 -17.20 16.98 10.82
CA ALA A 342 -18.18 18.05 10.58
C ALA A 342 -17.61 19.11 9.63
N LYS A 343 -16.36 19.55 9.77
CA LYS A 343 -15.70 20.46 8.84
C LYS A 343 -15.51 19.86 7.46
N PHE A 344 -15.28 18.56 7.33
CA PHE A 344 -15.17 17.91 6.03
C PHE A 344 -16.54 17.78 5.38
N ILE A 345 -17.53 17.26 6.12
CA ILE A 345 -18.93 17.20 5.70
C ILE A 345 -19.39 18.61 5.32
N THR A 346 -19.08 19.62 6.12
CA THR A 346 -19.37 21.04 5.86
C THR A 346 -18.53 21.60 4.72
N ALA A 347 -17.23 21.33 4.58
CA ALA A 347 -16.42 21.77 3.44
C ALA A 347 -16.88 21.10 2.15
N TYR A 348 -17.40 19.90 2.23
CA TYR A 348 -17.99 19.14 1.14
C TYR A 348 -19.43 19.62 0.81
N ILE A 349 -20.19 20.08 1.81
CA ILE A 349 -21.53 20.69 1.67
C ILE A 349 -21.46 22.18 1.30
N ILE A 350 -20.40 22.87 1.71
CA ILE A 350 -20.13 24.30 1.72
C ILE A 350 -18.64 24.45 1.40
N LEU A 351 -18.27 24.30 0.14
CA LEU A 351 -16.92 24.69 -0.24
C LEU A 351 -16.83 26.22 -0.10
N ASP A 352 -16.03 26.66 0.88
CA ASP A 352 -15.58 28.02 1.13
C ASP A 352 -14.88 28.62 -0.12
N ASP A 353 -15.07 29.91 -0.40
CA ASP A 353 -14.86 30.59 -1.70
C ASP A 353 -13.45 30.39 -2.30
N SER A 354 -12.42 30.39 -1.45
CA SER A 354 -11.02 30.17 -1.87
C SER A 354 -10.71 28.71 -2.22
N ARG A 355 -11.34 27.77 -1.50
CA ARG A 355 -11.12 26.32 -1.63
C ARG A 355 -12.07 25.68 -2.65
N TYR A 356 -13.26 26.26 -2.86
CA TYR A 356 -14.18 25.89 -3.94
C TYR A 356 -13.55 26.09 -5.31
N ASN A 357 -12.93 27.24 -5.52
CA ASN A 357 -12.27 27.54 -6.79
C ASN A 357 -11.08 26.61 -7.04
N ASN A 358 -10.29 26.27 -6.02
CA ASN A 358 -9.20 25.30 -6.16
C ASN A 358 -9.72 23.88 -6.40
N PHE A 359 -10.81 23.48 -5.74
CA PHE A 359 -11.45 22.18 -5.96
C PHE A 359 -12.07 22.07 -7.37
N CYS A 360 -12.75 23.12 -7.84
CA CYS A 360 -13.30 23.19 -9.20
C CYS A 360 -12.19 23.23 -10.26
N LYS A 361 -11.11 23.98 -10.03
CA LYS A 361 -9.91 23.96 -10.89
C LYS A 361 -9.26 22.58 -10.90
N TYR A 362 -9.20 21.91 -9.75
CA TYR A 362 -8.68 20.55 -9.63
C TYR A 362 -9.55 19.53 -10.38
N ILE A 363 -10.88 19.59 -10.25
CA ILE A 363 -11.83 18.77 -11.01
C ILE A 363 -11.67 18.98 -12.52
N ALA A 364 -11.57 20.25 -12.96
CA ALA A 364 -11.40 20.61 -14.35
C ALA A 364 -10.03 20.17 -14.91
N LYS A 365 -8.96 20.28 -14.10
CA LYS A 365 -7.60 19.86 -14.45
C LYS A 365 -7.44 18.33 -14.54
N ASN A 366 -8.20 17.58 -13.74
CA ASN A 366 -8.02 16.12 -13.57
C ASN A 366 -9.12 15.27 -14.21
N ASP A 367 -9.98 15.89 -15.04
CA ASP A 367 -11.06 15.25 -15.80
C ASP A 367 -11.92 14.30 -14.93
N ILE A 368 -12.33 14.81 -13.77
CA ILE A 368 -13.15 14.04 -12.82
C ILE A 368 -14.59 13.98 -13.34
N LYS A 369 -15.06 12.77 -13.63
CA LYS A 369 -16.35 12.54 -14.31
C LYS A 369 -17.52 13.18 -13.56
N PRO A 370 -18.45 13.88 -14.26
CA PRO A 370 -19.66 14.47 -13.67
C PRO A 370 -20.52 13.49 -12.85
N THR A 371 -20.46 12.20 -13.16
CA THR A 371 -21.15 11.13 -12.41
C THR A 371 -20.68 11.01 -10.95
N ILE A 372 -19.42 11.33 -10.66
CA ILE A 372 -18.90 11.35 -9.28
C ILE A 372 -19.59 12.47 -8.51
N ILE A 373 -19.65 13.69 -9.08
CA ILE A 373 -20.33 14.86 -8.49
C ILE A 373 -21.82 14.61 -8.28
N VAL A 374 -22.51 13.98 -9.23
CA VAL A 374 -23.94 13.66 -9.12
C VAL A 374 -24.21 12.66 -7.99
N ASN A 375 -23.43 11.59 -7.89
CA ASN A 375 -23.59 10.60 -6.81
C ASN A 375 -23.31 11.21 -5.43
N LEU A 376 -22.43 12.19 -5.39
CA LEU A 376 -22.04 12.94 -4.20
C LEU A 376 -23.18 13.85 -3.71
N VAL A 377 -23.83 14.59 -4.60
CA VAL A 377 -25.03 15.40 -4.32
C VAL A 377 -26.21 14.51 -3.89
N ASP A 378 -26.47 13.42 -4.61
CA ASP A 378 -27.58 12.50 -4.30
C ASP A 378 -27.38 11.77 -2.95
N SER A 379 -26.13 11.60 -2.48
CA SER A 379 -25.85 11.03 -1.15
C SER A 379 -26.13 12.04 -0.03
N TYR A 380 -25.82 13.32 -0.26
CA TYR A 380 -26.14 14.41 0.66
C TYR A 380 -27.65 14.64 0.81
N GLU A 381 -28.39 14.66 -0.30
CA GLU A 381 -29.86 14.79 -0.31
C GLU A 381 -30.54 13.72 0.55
N ARG A 382 -29.98 12.50 0.60
CA ARG A 382 -30.48 11.41 1.44
C ARG A 382 -30.17 11.60 2.93
N ILE A 383 -29.05 12.24 3.25
CA ILE A 383 -28.61 12.45 4.64
C ILE A 383 -29.33 13.66 5.26
N LYS A 384 -29.54 14.75 4.51
CA LYS A 384 -30.09 16.02 5.02
C LYS A 384 -31.54 15.97 5.51
N HIS A 385 -32.32 14.98 5.08
CA HIS A 385 -33.70 14.82 5.56
C HIS A 385 -33.78 14.01 6.86
N ASN A 386 -32.64 13.55 7.40
CA ASN A 386 -32.63 12.86 8.66
C ASN A 386 -32.52 13.82 9.84
N LYS A 387 -33.61 13.90 10.61
CA LYS A 387 -33.71 14.74 11.81
C LYS A 387 -32.60 14.46 12.83
N LEU A 388 -32.30 13.18 13.10
CA LEU A 388 -31.28 12.81 14.09
C LEU A 388 -29.88 13.30 13.69
N PHE A 389 -29.55 13.20 12.40
CA PHE A 389 -28.27 13.67 11.88
C PHE A 389 -28.19 15.19 11.88
N ASN A 390 -29.27 15.89 11.53
CA ASN A 390 -29.32 17.34 11.58
C ASN A 390 -29.25 17.88 12.99
N ASP A 391 -29.97 17.27 13.93
CA ASP A 391 -29.93 17.65 15.35
C ASP A 391 -28.50 17.47 15.89
N TRP A 392 -27.82 16.38 15.53
CA TRP A 392 -26.41 16.17 15.85
C TRP A 392 -25.49 17.21 15.18
N LEU A 393 -25.72 17.56 13.92
CA LEU A 393 -24.88 18.55 13.22
C LEU A 393 -25.06 19.96 13.81
N ASN A 394 -26.30 20.33 14.17
CA ASN A 394 -26.66 21.62 14.74
C ASN A 394 -26.16 21.79 16.18
N GLU A 395 -25.98 20.70 16.94
CA GLU A 395 -25.37 20.73 18.27
C GLU A 395 -23.87 21.12 18.21
N PHE A 396 -23.21 20.94 17.07
CA PHE A 396 -21.76 21.13 16.91
C PHE A 396 -21.35 22.30 16.01
N LEU A 397 -22.23 22.80 15.16
CA LEU A 397 -21.98 23.97 14.32
C LEU A 397 -22.51 25.23 15.01
N ASP A 398 -21.65 26.26 15.15
CA ASP A 398 -22.01 27.54 15.76
C ASP A 398 -23.26 28.17 15.11
N ASP A 399 -24.11 28.82 15.91
CA ASP A 399 -25.42 29.41 15.53
C ASP A 399 -25.38 30.36 14.31
N ASN A 400 -24.18 30.82 13.92
CA ASN A 400 -23.97 31.75 12.82
C ASN A 400 -23.93 31.11 11.42
N VAL A 401 -23.94 29.78 11.31
CA VAL A 401 -24.02 29.09 10.01
C VAL A 401 -25.46 28.64 9.76
N LYS A 402 -26.35 29.56 9.38
CA LYS A 402 -27.65 29.17 8.79
C LYS A 402 -27.41 28.66 7.37
N ILE A 403 -27.12 27.36 7.33
CA ILE A 403 -26.76 26.52 6.19
C ILE A 403 -27.65 26.76 4.94
N ASP A 404 -28.92 27.09 5.09
CA ASP A 404 -29.88 27.09 3.96
C ASP A 404 -29.85 28.33 3.07
N LYS A 405 -29.53 29.52 3.63
CA LYS A 405 -29.53 30.77 2.85
C LYS A 405 -28.22 31.00 2.08
N PHE A 406 -27.13 30.37 2.53
CA PHE A 406 -25.80 30.45 1.92
C PHE A 406 -25.67 29.58 0.66
N LYS A 407 -26.47 28.50 0.54
CA LYS A 407 -26.34 27.46 -0.49
C LYS A 407 -26.89 27.82 -1.89
N CYS A 408 -28.05 28.47 -1.97
CA CYS A 408 -28.74 28.65 -3.25
C CYS A 408 -28.13 29.73 -4.16
N ASN A 409 -27.53 30.78 -3.57
CA ASN A 409 -26.91 31.86 -4.35
C ASN A 409 -25.54 31.47 -4.92
N TYR A 410 -24.76 30.64 -4.22
CA TYR A 410 -23.43 30.22 -4.65
C TYR A 410 -23.45 29.17 -5.76
N ILE A 411 -24.38 28.20 -5.70
CA ILE A 411 -24.49 27.14 -6.72
C ILE A 411 -24.87 27.70 -8.10
N LYS A 412 -25.71 28.75 -8.16
CA LYS A 412 -26.08 29.46 -9.40
C LYS A 412 -24.88 30.15 -10.08
N GLN A 413 -23.80 30.40 -9.35
CA GLN A 413 -22.60 31.06 -9.84
C GLN A 413 -21.50 30.07 -10.28
N SER A 414 -21.73 28.76 -10.10
CA SER A 414 -20.78 27.71 -10.48
C SER A 414 -20.73 27.45 -12.00
N PRO A 415 -19.55 27.17 -12.60
CA PRO A 415 -19.45 26.69 -13.98
C PRO A 415 -20.25 25.40 -14.24
N LEU A 416 -20.47 24.59 -13.21
CA LEU A 416 -21.27 23.36 -13.28
C LEU A 416 -22.77 23.63 -13.47
N TYR A 417 -23.26 24.83 -13.14
CA TYR A 417 -24.65 25.24 -13.36
C TYR A 417 -24.96 25.42 -14.87
N ASN A 418 -23.94 25.46 -15.72
CA ASN A 418 -24.13 25.41 -17.17
C ASN A 418 -24.45 24.00 -17.70
N ASP A 419 -24.23 22.95 -16.90
CA ASP A 419 -24.69 21.60 -17.24
C ASP A 419 -26.22 21.51 -17.04
N LYS A 420 -26.93 21.19 -18.12
CA LYS A 420 -28.40 21.14 -18.14
C LYS A 420 -29.01 20.20 -17.09
N ARG A 421 -28.35 19.09 -16.74
CA ARG A 421 -28.87 18.11 -15.76
C ARG A 421 -28.69 18.61 -14.33
N VAL A 422 -27.54 19.25 -14.08
CA VAL A 422 -27.23 19.87 -12.79
C VAL A 422 -28.17 21.04 -12.54
N LYS A 423 -28.33 21.93 -13.54
CA LYS A 423 -29.26 23.05 -13.51
C LYS A 423 -30.70 22.63 -13.20
N LEU A 424 -31.24 21.65 -13.93
CA LEU A 424 -32.61 21.18 -13.74
C LEU A 424 -32.87 20.64 -12.32
N LYS A 425 -31.92 19.91 -11.73
CA LYS A 425 -32.04 19.40 -10.35
C LYS A 425 -32.01 20.53 -9.33
N ILE A 426 -31.18 21.55 -9.54
CA ILE A 426 -31.03 22.69 -8.63
C ILE A 426 -32.24 23.62 -8.71
N ASP A 427 -32.73 23.90 -9.92
CA ASP A 427 -33.90 24.77 -10.11
C ASP A 427 -35.16 24.13 -9.52
N ASN A 428 -35.40 22.84 -9.76
CA ASN A 428 -36.49 22.10 -9.13
C ASN A 428 -36.39 22.08 -7.60
N TYR A 429 -35.17 22.06 -7.05
CA TYR A 429 -34.96 22.11 -5.60
C TYR A 429 -35.33 23.47 -5.01
N ILE A 430 -34.96 24.56 -5.69
CA ILE A 430 -35.29 25.93 -5.27
C ILE A 430 -36.80 26.13 -5.32
N ASP A 431 -37.44 25.78 -6.43
CA ASP A 431 -38.88 25.99 -6.64
C ASP A 431 -39.77 25.19 -5.66
N THR A 432 -39.23 24.12 -5.07
CA THR A 432 -39.95 23.30 -4.08
C THR A 432 -39.74 23.72 -2.63
N HIS A 433 -38.77 24.61 -2.36
CA HIS A 433 -38.34 24.96 -1.00
C HIS A 433 -38.21 26.47 -0.72
N SER A 434 -38.50 27.31 -1.72
CA SER A 434 -38.84 28.74 -1.56
C SER A 434 -40.34 28.92 -1.36
#